data_AF-A0A8X6SE70-F1
#
_entry.id   AF-A0A8X6SE70-F1
#
_cell.length_a   1.000
_cell.length_b   1.000
_cell.length_c   1.000
_cell.angle_alpha   90.00
_cell.angle_beta   90.00
_cell.angle_gamma   90.00
#
_symmetry.space_group_name_H-M   'P 1'
#
loop_
_entity.id
_entity.type
_entity.pdbx_description
1 polymer ?
#
loop_
_entity_poly.entity_id
_entity_poly.type
_entity_poly.pdbx_seq_one_letter_code
_entity_poly.pdbx_strand_id
1 'polypeptide(L)'
;MAQRKHLDDFLRGRIIGRLECERTQLEVSEEHGITQSVISRLWQRFQDDGNACQMCSTYRNSLSPAINWSREHALWTPQQWSCVMFSDEPRFSLQSDSRRTLIWRAPGTRYHQENTIERHRYGGTGWLFWGGIILGSRTDLHVQSVTMTGHIYPDVILEQHVRLFWGAMGAEFLFMDDNARPHCANIVDECLQSEDITHMDWPAYSPDLNPIECVWDKLGRRIAARQPPPASLPELRRALLDEWCNIPQDQIDNLILSMPRRSFDQVSEFDRGRIVAYRDCGLCFREIGSLVGRNQTTVMRICDRWMQESTTDRRGRSHPPQCTTSREDKQIVRMAVTDRSVTSRTIAQHIESVTHHSVSGRSIRRRLQQSGLSAGRPLLGLPLTQNHRCLRHQWCDERRMCVAEWNEVVFTDESRICLQHQDGRIPVRRHRGERMLNSCVMHRHTGPAPGIMEWFGIRYHSRTPLVRIAGSLNSQRYISELFEPVVLLYLKGLATSIFQHDRA
;
A
#
# COMPACT_ATOMS: atom_id res chain seq x y z
N MET A 1 27.10 -13.43 28.14
CA MET A 1 25.72 -13.88 27.85
C MET A 1 25.68 -14.37 26.41
N ALA A 2 25.57 -15.68 26.18
CA ALA A 2 25.57 -16.25 24.84
C ALA A 2 24.24 -15.95 24.13
N GLN A 3 24.29 -15.30 22.97
CA GLN A 3 23.14 -15.13 22.08
C GLN A 3 22.57 -16.50 21.74
N ARG A 4 21.29 -16.76 22.07
CA ARG A 4 20.54 -17.90 21.54
C ARG A 4 20.48 -17.76 20.02
N LYS A 5 21.26 -18.56 19.28
CA LYS A 5 21.08 -18.70 17.83
C LYS A 5 19.72 -19.33 17.57
N HIS A 6 18.80 -18.56 17.00
CA HIS A 6 17.50 -19.07 16.55
C HIS A 6 17.73 -19.92 15.29
N LEU A 7 17.40 -21.21 15.33
CA LEU A 7 17.43 -22.09 14.16
C LEU A 7 16.32 -21.65 13.19
N ASP A 8 16.67 -21.41 11.93
CA ASP A 8 15.68 -21.17 10.87
C ASP A 8 14.91 -22.45 10.51
N ASP A 9 13.74 -22.28 9.89
CA ASP A 9 12.83 -23.39 9.62
C ASP A 9 13.36 -24.36 8.55
N PHE A 10 14.19 -23.88 7.62
CA PHE A 10 14.87 -24.74 6.64
C PHE A 10 15.85 -25.70 7.31
N LEU A 11 16.68 -25.20 8.23
CA LEU A 11 17.64 -25.98 8.99
C LEU A 11 16.95 -26.95 9.96
N ARG A 12 15.85 -26.53 10.60
CA ARG A 12 14.99 -27.45 11.38
C ARG A 12 14.48 -28.59 10.50
N GLY A 13 14.01 -28.28 9.29
CA GLY A 13 13.56 -29.27 8.31
C GLY A 13 14.66 -30.25 7.91
N ARG A 14 15.89 -29.78 7.69
CA ARG A 14 17.02 -30.66 7.39
C ARG A 14 17.34 -31.61 8.55
N ILE A 15 17.39 -31.11 9.78
CA ILE A 15 17.67 -31.92 10.98
C ILE A 15 16.62 -33.03 11.14
N ILE A 16 15.34 -32.67 11.05
CA ILE A 16 14.24 -33.64 11.15
C ILE A 16 14.31 -34.67 10.03
N GLY A 17 14.51 -34.25 8.78
CA GLY A 17 14.62 -35.16 7.64
C GLY A 17 15.81 -36.13 7.76
N ARG A 18 16.93 -35.71 8.38
CA ARG A 18 18.06 -36.60 8.68
C ARG A 18 17.70 -37.66 9.72
N LEU A 19 17.01 -37.26 10.79
CA LEU A 19 16.59 -38.16 11.87
C LEU A 19 15.52 -39.16 11.41
N GLU A 20 14.60 -38.73 10.53
CA GLU A 20 13.62 -39.62 9.88
C GLU A 20 14.28 -40.64 8.94
N CYS A 21 15.47 -40.36 8.42
CA CYS A 21 16.31 -41.32 7.70
C CYS A 21 17.24 -42.14 8.61
N GLU A 22 16.88 -42.29 9.88
CA GLU A 22 17.59 -43.12 10.88
C GLU A 22 19.03 -42.67 11.18
N ARG A 23 19.41 -41.43 10.87
CA ARG A 23 20.69 -40.86 11.33
C ARG A 23 20.67 -40.64 12.84
N THR A 24 21.81 -40.86 13.47
CA THR A 24 21.95 -40.66 14.92
C THR A 24 22.00 -39.17 15.27
N GLN A 25 21.56 -38.81 16.48
CA GLN A 25 21.63 -37.42 16.95
C GLN A 25 23.06 -36.89 17.03
N LEU A 26 24.05 -37.78 17.21
CA LEU A 26 25.48 -37.44 17.18
C LEU A 26 25.93 -37.04 15.77
N GLU A 27 25.61 -37.84 14.75
CA GLU A 27 25.96 -37.52 13.35
C GLU A 27 25.32 -36.19 12.90
N VAL A 28 24.05 -35.96 13.24
CA VAL A 28 23.34 -34.73 12.88
C VAL A 28 23.89 -33.51 13.65
N SER A 29 24.37 -33.73 14.87
CA SER A 29 25.05 -32.71 15.70
C SER A 29 26.37 -32.26 15.08
N GLU A 30 27.16 -33.21 14.58
CA GLU A 30 28.45 -32.95 13.92
C GLU A 30 28.26 -32.30 12.54
N GLU A 31 27.30 -32.76 11.75
CA GLU A 31 27.01 -32.24 10.40
C GLU A 31 26.62 -30.74 10.42
N HIS A 32 25.79 -30.34 11.39
CA HIS A 32 25.21 -28.99 11.43
C HIS A 32 25.84 -28.08 12.49
N GLY A 33 26.78 -28.57 13.31
CA GLY A 33 27.42 -27.80 14.38
C GLY A 33 26.44 -27.36 15.48
N ILE A 34 25.42 -28.18 15.76
CA ILE A 34 24.35 -27.90 16.74
C ILE A 34 24.46 -28.92 17.87
N THR A 35 24.36 -28.47 19.12
CA THR A 35 24.43 -29.37 20.28
C THR A 35 23.34 -30.44 20.27
N GLN A 36 23.68 -31.70 20.57
CA GLN A 36 22.72 -32.82 20.67
C GLN A 36 21.50 -32.53 21.56
N SER A 37 21.66 -31.76 22.64
CA SER A 37 20.54 -31.38 23.52
C SER A 37 19.48 -30.51 22.84
N VAL A 38 19.85 -29.76 21.79
CA VAL A 38 18.92 -28.99 20.95
C VAL A 38 18.23 -29.91 19.95
N ILE A 39 18.97 -30.82 19.31
CA ILE A 39 18.45 -31.80 18.35
C ILE A 39 17.46 -32.76 19.03
N SER A 40 17.80 -33.27 20.21
CA SER A 40 16.95 -34.17 21.00
C SER A 40 15.60 -33.53 21.35
N ARG A 41 15.62 -32.26 21.79
CA ARG A 41 14.40 -31.49 22.07
C ARG A 41 13.58 -31.20 20.81
N LEU A 42 14.25 -30.93 19.69
CA LEU A 42 13.61 -30.72 18.40
C LEU A 42 12.89 -32.00 17.93
N TRP A 43 13.55 -33.14 18.09
CA TRP A 43 13.05 -34.46 17.67
C TRP A 43 11.85 -34.91 18.50
N GLN A 44 11.95 -34.84 19.83
CA GLN A 44 10.84 -35.16 20.72
C GLN A 44 9.60 -34.34 20.38
N ARG A 45 9.77 -33.03 20.20
CA ARG A 45 8.67 -32.13 19.83
C ARG A 45 8.03 -32.48 18.48
N PHE A 46 8.83 -32.85 17.50
CA PHE A 46 8.33 -33.25 16.19
C PHE A 46 7.51 -34.55 16.28
N GLN A 47 7.92 -35.49 17.14
CA GLN A 47 7.16 -36.72 17.40
C GLN A 47 5.83 -36.43 18.11
N ASP A 48 5.80 -35.46 19.02
CA ASP A 48 4.59 -35.12 19.80
C ASP A 48 3.54 -34.33 18.97
N ASP A 49 3.98 -33.29 18.25
CA ASP A 49 3.08 -32.30 17.63
C ASP A 49 3.09 -32.32 16.09
N GLY A 50 3.89 -33.19 15.47
CA GLY A 50 4.20 -33.13 14.03
C GLY A 50 4.95 -31.84 13.63
N ASN A 51 5.47 -31.07 14.60
CA ASN A 51 6.03 -29.73 14.42
C ASN A 51 7.35 -29.55 15.20
N ALA A 52 8.34 -28.91 14.57
CA ALA A 52 9.69 -28.75 15.12
C ALA A 52 9.98 -27.36 15.73
N CYS A 53 9.04 -26.42 15.75
CA CYS A 53 9.31 -25.02 16.14
C CYS A 53 9.05 -24.75 17.62
N GLN A 54 9.98 -24.12 18.36
CA GLN A 54 9.77 -23.74 19.76
C GLN A 54 8.78 -22.57 19.90
N MET A 55 7.50 -22.87 20.05
CA MET A 55 6.45 -21.84 20.10
C MET A 55 6.25 -21.33 21.53
N CYS A 56 6.61 -20.07 21.76
CA CYS A 56 6.01 -19.24 22.82
C CYS A 56 4.53 -19.02 22.45
N SER A 57 3.62 -18.94 23.41
CA SER A 57 2.17 -18.71 23.17
C SER A 57 1.87 -17.44 22.35
N THR A 58 2.83 -16.53 22.23
CA THR A 58 2.80 -15.34 21.39
C THR A 58 3.15 -15.58 19.91
N TYR A 59 3.56 -16.79 19.54
CA TYR A 59 4.13 -17.13 18.23
C TYR A 59 3.29 -18.12 17.40
N ARG A 60 1.98 -18.29 17.65
CA ARG A 60 1.03 -18.96 16.73
C ARG A 60 1.08 -18.44 15.27
N ASN A 61 1.79 -17.34 15.02
CA ASN A 61 1.79 -16.56 13.78
C ASN A 61 3.05 -16.71 12.89
N SER A 62 3.97 -17.66 13.13
CA SER A 62 5.22 -17.75 12.34
C SER A 62 5.38 -18.96 11.40
N LEU A 63 4.41 -19.88 11.35
CA LEU A 63 4.03 -20.46 10.05
C LEU A 63 2.99 -19.50 9.48
N SER A 64 3.00 -19.18 8.19
CA SER A 64 1.90 -18.37 7.66
C SER A 64 0.61 -19.13 7.96
N PRO A 65 -0.42 -18.50 8.60
CA PRO A 65 -1.73 -19.14 8.82
C PRO A 65 -2.25 -19.85 7.56
N ALA A 66 -1.88 -19.32 6.39
CA ALA A 66 -2.08 -19.89 5.07
C ALA A 66 -1.58 -21.34 4.89
N ILE A 67 -0.41 -21.69 5.43
CA ILE A 67 0.17 -23.04 5.29
C ILE A 67 -0.59 -24.07 6.12
N ASN A 68 -0.98 -23.73 7.36
CA ASN A 68 -1.75 -24.64 8.21
C ASN A 68 -3.15 -24.86 7.63
N TRP A 69 -3.81 -23.77 7.25
CA TRP A 69 -5.08 -23.83 6.54
C TRP A 69 -4.98 -24.67 5.26
N SER A 70 -3.92 -24.49 4.47
CA SER A 70 -3.68 -25.28 3.25
C SER A 70 -3.47 -26.76 3.53
N ARG A 71 -2.91 -27.13 4.69
CA ARG A 71 -2.73 -28.53 5.11
C ARG A 71 -4.03 -29.16 5.58
N GLU A 72 -4.86 -28.43 6.32
CA GLU A 72 -6.19 -28.90 6.76
C GLU A 72 -7.12 -29.14 5.58
N HIS A 73 -7.07 -28.24 4.59
CA HIS A 73 -7.92 -28.28 3.40
C HIS A 73 -7.26 -29.04 2.22
N ALA A 74 -6.12 -29.69 2.47
CA ALA A 74 -5.35 -30.44 1.48
C ALA A 74 -6.13 -31.61 0.87
N LEU A 75 -6.90 -32.30 1.70
CA LEU A 75 -7.65 -33.51 1.32
C LEU A 75 -9.08 -33.19 0.87
N TRP A 76 -9.45 -31.92 0.80
CA TRP A 76 -10.79 -31.52 0.41
C TRP A 76 -11.08 -31.89 -1.03
N THR A 77 -12.23 -32.55 -1.23
CA THR A 77 -12.72 -32.95 -2.54
C THR A 77 -13.27 -31.75 -3.31
N PRO A 78 -13.36 -31.82 -4.66
CA PRO A 78 -14.04 -30.81 -5.46
C PRO A 78 -15.49 -30.54 -5.01
N GLN A 79 -16.18 -31.56 -4.47
CA GLN A 79 -17.52 -31.44 -3.91
C GLN A 79 -17.52 -30.57 -2.65
N GLN A 80 -16.56 -30.72 -1.75
CA GLN A 80 -16.45 -29.84 -0.58
C GLN A 80 -16.16 -28.40 -1.00
N TRP A 81 -15.29 -28.19 -1.98
CA TRP A 81 -15.05 -26.85 -2.55
C TRP A 81 -16.25 -26.28 -3.30
N SER A 82 -17.18 -27.12 -3.77
CA SER A 82 -18.36 -26.68 -4.52
C SER A 82 -19.35 -25.92 -3.66
N CYS A 83 -19.36 -26.19 -2.35
CA CYS A 83 -20.27 -25.55 -1.40
C CYS A 83 -19.68 -24.30 -0.74
N VAL A 84 -18.44 -23.91 -1.11
CA VAL A 84 -17.77 -22.72 -0.56
C VAL A 84 -18.07 -21.50 -1.42
N MET A 85 -18.67 -20.49 -0.81
CA MET A 85 -18.84 -19.17 -1.42
C MET A 85 -17.68 -18.26 -1.05
N PHE A 86 -16.86 -17.93 -2.04
CA PHE A 86 -15.75 -16.99 -1.86
C PHE A 86 -16.25 -15.57 -2.12
N SER A 87 -15.97 -14.65 -1.20
CA SER A 87 -16.33 -13.23 -1.33
C SER A 87 -15.15 -12.30 -1.08
N ASP A 88 -15.26 -11.05 -1.55
CA ASP A 88 -14.27 -9.96 -1.34
C ASP A 88 -14.84 -8.59 -1.79
N GLU A 89 -14.28 -7.49 -1.27
CA GLU A 89 -14.63 -6.12 -1.65
C GLU A 89 -13.56 -5.40 -2.48
N PRO A 90 -13.57 -5.51 -3.82
CA PRO A 90 -12.62 -4.78 -4.65
C PRO A 90 -12.98 -3.30 -4.79
N ARG A 91 -11.95 -2.46 -4.89
CA ARG A 91 -12.09 -1.05 -5.30
C ARG A 91 -11.65 -0.85 -6.76
N PHE A 92 -12.50 -0.17 -7.55
CA PHE A 92 -12.20 0.26 -8.91
C PHE A 92 -12.27 1.79 -9.08
N SER A 93 -11.32 2.37 -9.80
CA SER A 93 -11.18 3.83 -10.02
C SER A 93 -10.94 4.16 -11.49
N LEU A 94 -11.31 5.39 -11.91
CA LEU A 94 -11.15 5.88 -13.29
C LEU A 94 -9.70 6.04 -13.73
N GLN A 95 -8.87 6.60 -12.85
CA GLN A 95 -7.43 6.44 -12.99
C GLN A 95 -7.15 5.04 -12.48
N SER A 96 -6.74 4.13 -13.37
CA SER A 96 -6.31 2.82 -12.92
C SER A 96 -5.22 3.04 -11.89
N ASP A 97 -5.45 2.67 -10.63
CA ASP A 97 -4.38 2.17 -9.79
C ASP A 97 -4.00 0.85 -10.43
N SER A 98 -3.27 0.93 -11.55
CA SER A 98 -2.83 -0.25 -12.25
C SER A 98 -2.10 -1.05 -11.19
N ARG A 99 -2.60 -2.25 -10.88
CA ARG A 99 -1.98 -3.27 -10.01
C ARG A 99 -0.60 -3.72 -10.55
N ARG A 100 0.03 -2.89 -11.38
CA ARG A 100 1.20 -3.06 -12.22
C ARG A 100 2.09 -1.82 -12.16
N THR A 101 2.30 -1.29 -10.96
CA THR A 101 3.60 -0.66 -10.69
C THR A 101 4.63 -1.79 -10.68
N LEU A 102 5.27 -2.01 -11.84
CA LEU A 102 6.44 -2.87 -11.92
C LEU A 102 7.56 -2.18 -11.15
N ILE A 103 7.77 -2.63 -9.92
CA ILE A 103 8.90 -2.25 -9.07
C ILE A 103 10.12 -3.08 -9.46
N TRP A 104 11.27 -2.42 -9.53
CA TRP A 104 12.55 -3.07 -9.74
C TRP A 104 13.09 -3.40 -8.36
N ARG A 105 13.41 -4.68 -8.13
CA ARG A 105 13.88 -5.18 -6.83
C ARG A 105 15.02 -6.15 -7.03
N ALA A 106 15.89 -6.24 -6.04
CA ALA A 106 16.94 -7.26 -6.04
C ALA A 106 16.32 -8.68 -5.94
N PRO A 107 16.96 -9.71 -6.51
CA PRO A 107 16.53 -11.10 -6.34
C PRO A 107 16.33 -11.45 -4.85
N GLY A 108 15.29 -12.24 -4.52
CA GLY A 108 14.97 -12.62 -3.12
C GLY A 108 14.19 -11.59 -2.31
N THR A 109 14.21 -10.31 -2.69
CA THR A 109 13.62 -9.23 -1.87
C THR A 109 12.11 -9.03 -2.05
N ARG A 110 11.38 -10.07 -2.49
CA ARG A 110 9.96 -9.98 -2.88
C ARG A 110 9.05 -9.48 -1.77
N TYR A 111 9.31 -9.92 -0.55
CA TYR A 111 8.51 -9.62 0.64
C TYR A 111 9.16 -8.53 1.51
N HIS A 112 10.25 -7.92 1.07
CA HIS A 112 10.85 -6.79 1.77
C HIS A 112 9.91 -5.60 1.72
N GLN A 113 9.79 -4.87 2.83
CA GLN A 113 8.88 -3.72 2.98
C GLN A 113 9.16 -2.63 1.92
N GLU A 114 10.42 -2.47 1.49
CA GLU A 114 10.84 -1.56 0.42
C GLU A 114 10.33 -1.95 -0.99
N ASN A 115 9.96 -3.22 -1.17
CA ASN A 115 9.43 -3.79 -2.42
C ASN A 115 7.96 -4.21 -2.29
N THR A 116 7.31 -3.79 -1.21
CA THR A 116 5.91 -4.05 -0.94
C THR A 116 5.20 -2.70 -0.98
N ILE A 117 4.33 -2.49 -1.96
CA ILE A 117 3.53 -1.27 -2.00
C ILE A 117 2.45 -1.40 -0.94
N GLU A 118 2.59 -0.65 0.16
CA GLU A 118 1.52 -0.52 1.15
C GLU A 118 0.27 0.04 0.46
N ARG A 119 -0.81 -0.75 0.51
CA ARG A 119 -2.12 -0.30 0.03
C ARG A 119 -2.66 0.72 1.02
N HIS A 120 -2.86 1.96 0.58
CA HIS A 120 -3.72 2.88 1.29
C HIS A 120 -5.17 2.37 1.20
N ARG A 121 -5.69 1.84 2.31
CA ARG A 121 -6.98 1.17 2.39
C ARG A 121 -8.19 2.10 2.13
N TYR A 122 -8.00 3.44 2.11
CA TYR A 122 -9.12 4.41 2.11
C TYR A 122 -8.94 5.72 1.30
N GLY A 123 -7.96 5.85 0.41
CA GLY A 123 -7.59 7.16 -0.19
C GLY A 123 -7.69 7.27 -1.70
N GLY A 124 -8.88 7.23 -2.31
CA GLY A 124 -9.03 7.48 -3.75
C GLY A 124 -10.47 7.74 -4.17
N THR A 125 -10.69 8.38 -5.33
CA THR A 125 -12.01 8.53 -5.95
C THR A 125 -12.31 7.28 -6.80
N GLY A 126 -13.18 6.39 -6.31
CA GLY A 126 -13.53 5.13 -6.97
C GLY A 126 -14.64 4.39 -6.23
N TRP A 127 -15.30 3.46 -6.92
CA TRP A 127 -16.38 2.63 -6.39
C TRP A 127 -15.83 1.41 -5.65
N LEU A 128 -16.42 1.10 -4.50
CA LEU A 128 -16.24 -0.16 -3.81
C LEU A 128 -17.37 -1.10 -4.25
N PHE A 129 -17.02 -2.32 -4.59
CA PHE A 129 -17.99 -3.36 -4.91
C PHE A 129 -17.88 -4.48 -3.91
N TRP A 130 -18.92 -5.27 -3.78
CA TRP A 130 -18.88 -6.60 -3.17
C TRP A 130 -19.39 -7.62 -4.19
N GLY A 131 -18.80 -8.79 -4.20
CA GLY A 131 -19.31 -9.91 -4.96
C GLY A 131 -18.91 -11.24 -4.34
N GLY A 132 -19.73 -12.25 -4.57
CA GLY A 132 -19.46 -13.63 -4.20
C GLY A 132 -19.45 -14.55 -5.42
N ILE A 133 -18.59 -15.56 -5.38
CA ILE A 133 -18.53 -16.62 -6.38
C ILE A 133 -18.67 -17.99 -5.70
N ILE A 134 -19.36 -18.90 -6.36
CA ILE A 134 -19.52 -20.29 -5.93
C ILE A 134 -19.51 -21.20 -7.16
N LEU A 135 -19.32 -22.50 -6.99
CA LEU A 135 -19.34 -23.42 -8.13
C LEU A 135 -20.73 -23.41 -8.78
N GLY A 136 -20.78 -23.16 -10.10
CA GLY A 136 -22.00 -23.14 -10.89
C GLY A 136 -22.81 -21.84 -10.79
N SER A 137 -22.42 -20.87 -9.95
CA SER A 137 -23.14 -19.59 -9.82
C SER A 137 -22.25 -18.45 -9.29
N ARG A 138 -22.83 -17.25 -9.18
CA ARG A 138 -22.22 -16.06 -8.60
C ARG A 138 -23.29 -15.07 -8.20
N THR A 139 -22.95 -14.13 -7.32
CA THR A 139 -23.86 -13.04 -6.98
C THR A 139 -23.89 -11.98 -8.08
N ASP A 140 -24.91 -11.14 -8.04
CA ASP A 140 -24.79 -9.81 -8.62
C ASP A 140 -23.75 -8.98 -7.86
N LEU A 141 -23.14 -8.01 -8.53
CA LEU A 141 -22.23 -7.09 -7.87
C LEU A 141 -23.00 -6.03 -7.09
N HIS A 142 -22.80 -6.02 -5.78
CA HIS A 142 -23.29 -4.96 -4.93
C HIS A 142 -22.39 -3.73 -5.02
N VAL A 143 -23.00 -2.54 -5.14
CA VAL A 143 -22.26 -1.28 -5.23
C VAL A 143 -22.33 -0.57 -3.90
N GLN A 144 -21.18 -0.49 -3.23
CA GLN A 144 -21.08 0.08 -1.91
C GLN A 144 -20.78 1.59 -2.00
N SER A 145 -21.73 2.42 -1.54
CA SER A 145 -21.65 3.88 -1.58
C SER A 145 -21.02 4.50 -0.31
N VAL A 146 -21.03 3.78 0.81
CA VAL A 146 -20.50 4.21 2.11
C VAL A 146 -19.43 3.24 2.63
N THR A 147 -18.55 3.69 3.53
CA THR A 147 -17.53 2.80 4.11
C THR A 147 -18.19 1.59 4.79
N MET A 148 -17.75 0.38 4.45
CA MET A 148 -18.25 -0.85 5.05
C MET A 148 -17.89 -0.91 6.54
N THR A 149 -18.90 -1.08 7.40
CA THR A 149 -18.76 -1.24 8.85
C THR A 149 -19.43 -2.53 9.30
N GLY A 150 -19.05 -3.05 10.46
CA GLY A 150 -19.65 -4.30 10.99
C GLY A 150 -21.16 -4.22 11.23
N HIS A 151 -21.74 -3.02 11.34
CA HIS A 151 -23.19 -2.85 11.46
C HIS A 151 -23.91 -2.85 10.09
N ILE A 152 -23.21 -2.50 9.00
CA ILE A 152 -23.80 -2.46 7.66
C ILE A 152 -23.66 -3.83 6.98
N TYR A 153 -22.59 -4.56 7.31
CA TYR A 153 -22.26 -5.83 6.66
C TYR A 153 -23.35 -6.92 6.80
N PRO A 154 -23.94 -7.16 7.98
CA PRO A 154 -25.03 -8.12 8.12
C PRO A 154 -26.23 -7.79 7.22
N ASP A 155 -26.79 -6.59 7.36
CA ASP A 155 -28.03 -6.19 6.68
C ASP A 155 -27.87 -6.08 5.15
N VAL A 156 -26.70 -5.66 4.68
CA VAL A 156 -26.48 -5.35 3.26
C VAL A 156 -25.82 -6.50 2.52
N ILE A 157 -24.93 -7.27 3.16
CA ILE A 157 -24.21 -8.36 2.51
C ILE A 157 -24.80 -9.71 2.91
N LEU A 158 -24.85 -10.01 4.21
CA LEU A 158 -25.28 -11.33 4.66
C LEU A 158 -26.74 -11.59 4.35
N GLU A 159 -27.65 -10.69 4.75
CA GLU A 159 -29.09 -10.88 4.58
C GLU A 159 -29.54 -10.84 3.12
N GLN A 160 -29.00 -9.91 2.33
CA GLN A 160 -29.47 -9.67 0.96
C GLN A 160 -28.82 -10.56 -0.09
N HIS A 161 -27.57 -10.97 0.13
CA HIS A 161 -26.80 -11.70 -0.87
C HIS A 161 -26.42 -13.11 -0.42
N VAL A 162 -25.85 -13.26 0.78
CA VAL A 162 -25.37 -14.58 1.26
C VAL A 162 -26.54 -15.50 1.60
N ARG A 163 -27.58 -14.98 2.27
CA ARG A 163 -28.76 -15.75 2.72
C ARG A 163 -29.51 -16.44 1.57
N LEU A 164 -29.52 -15.83 0.39
CA LEU A 164 -30.14 -16.42 -0.81
C LEU A 164 -29.46 -17.73 -1.22
N PHE A 165 -28.13 -17.79 -1.13
CA PHE A 165 -27.34 -18.97 -1.46
C PHE A 165 -27.42 -20.00 -0.33
N TRP A 166 -27.37 -19.56 0.92
CA TRP A 166 -27.64 -20.41 2.08
C TRP A 166 -29.00 -21.12 1.96
N GLY A 167 -30.08 -20.38 1.68
CA GLY A 167 -31.42 -20.97 1.54
C GLY A 167 -31.55 -22.00 0.41
N ALA A 168 -30.67 -21.93 -0.60
CA ALA A 168 -30.65 -22.88 -1.72
C ALA A 168 -29.83 -24.15 -1.44
N MET A 169 -28.76 -24.05 -0.64
CA MET A 169 -27.81 -25.15 -0.40
C MET A 169 -27.92 -25.77 1.00
N GLY A 170 -28.53 -25.07 1.96
CA GLY A 170 -28.67 -25.51 3.34
C GLY A 170 -27.34 -25.78 4.02
N ALA A 171 -27.33 -26.73 4.97
CA ALA A 171 -26.22 -27.00 5.89
C ALA A 171 -24.85 -27.32 5.26
N GLU A 172 -24.79 -27.63 3.97
CA GLU A 172 -23.52 -27.88 3.27
C GLU A 172 -22.81 -26.58 2.84
N PHE A 173 -23.52 -25.45 2.83
CA PHE A 173 -22.98 -24.17 2.41
C PHE A 173 -22.00 -23.60 3.44
N LEU A 174 -20.85 -23.18 2.91
CA LEU A 174 -19.80 -22.56 3.68
C LEU A 174 -19.55 -21.15 3.15
N PHE A 175 -19.74 -20.15 4.01
CA PHE A 175 -19.45 -18.77 3.65
C PHE A 175 -18.00 -18.42 3.95
N MET A 176 -17.32 -17.81 2.99
CA MET A 176 -15.96 -17.31 3.15
C MET A 176 -15.90 -15.82 2.80
N ASP A 177 -15.30 -15.06 3.70
CA ASP A 177 -14.85 -13.68 3.54
C ASP A 177 -13.41 -13.54 4.06
N ASP A 178 -12.84 -12.33 4.01
CA ASP A 178 -11.54 -12.07 4.62
C ASP A 178 -11.69 -11.65 6.10
N ASN A 179 -10.64 -11.78 6.88
CA ASN A 179 -10.64 -11.34 8.29
C ASN A 179 -10.52 -9.81 8.42
N ALA A 180 -11.22 -9.03 7.59
CA ALA A 180 -11.29 -7.60 7.76
C ALA A 180 -12.06 -7.23 9.04
N ARG A 181 -11.72 -6.07 9.62
CA ARG A 181 -12.31 -5.61 10.88
C ARG A 181 -13.85 -5.58 10.89
N PRO A 182 -14.56 -5.23 9.79
CA PRO A 182 -16.02 -5.32 9.76
C PRO A 182 -16.54 -6.75 9.87
N HIS A 183 -15.85 -7.74 9.31
CA HIS A 183 -16.28 -9.14 9.26
C HIS A 183 -16.09 -9.82 10.61
N CYS A 184 -15.00 -9.50 11.32
CA CYS A 184 -14.73 -10.02 12.67
C CYS A 184 -15.47 -9.23 13.79
N ALA A 185 -16.55 -8.51 13.47
CA ALA A 185 -17.32 -7.80 14.49
C ALA A 185 -18.32 -8.75 15.14
N ASN A 186 -18.49 -8.70 16.47
CA ASN A 186 -19.39 -9.61 17.20
C ASN A 186 -20.80 -9.69 16.61
N ILE A 187 -21.34 -8.57 16.10
CA ILE A 187 -22.66 -8.53 15.47
C ILE A 187 -22.74 -9.38 14.18
N VAL A 188 -21.63 -9.53 13.46
CA VAL A 188 -21.53 -10.38 12.27
C VAL A 188 -21.50 -11.85 12.69
N ASP A 189 -20.70 -12.19 13.71
CA ASP A 189 -20.66 -13.55 14.28
C ASP A 189 -22.04 -13.97 14.83
N GLU A 190 -22.72 -13.08 15.56
CA GLU A 190 -24.08 -13.28 16.07
C GLU A 190 -25.08 -13.50 14.92
N CYS A 191 -24.98 -12.72 13.83
CA CYS A 191 -25.84 -12.86 12.66
C CYS A 191 -25.63 -14.22 11.97
N LEU A 192 -24.38 -14.61 11.70
CA LEU A 192 -24.05 -15.89 11.07
C LEU A 192 -24.53 -17.08 11.92
N GLN A 193 -24.34 -17.01 13.25
CA GLN A 193 -24.85 -18.02 14.18
C GLN A 193 -26.37 -18.09 14.22
N SER A 194 -27.06 -16.94 14.19
CA SER A 194 -28.53 -16.89 14.23
C SER A 194 -29.19 -17.49 12.99
N GLU A 195 -28.54 -17.39 11.84
CA GLU A 195 -28.99 -17.93 10.56
C GLU A 195 -28.42 -19.34 10.27
N ASP A 196 -27.65 -19.91 11.21
CA ASP A 196 -26.98 -21.21 11.12
C ASP A 196 -25.99 -21.32 9.93
N ILE A 197 -25.45 -20.19 9.48
CA ILE A 197 -24.51 -20.12 8.37
C ILE A 197 -23.11 -20.49 8.88
N THR A 198 -22.53 -21.56 8.32
CA THR A 198 -21.15 -21.94 8.67
C THR A 198 -20.16 -20.95 8.05
N HIS A 199 -19.30 -20.38 8.89
CA HIS A 199 -18.24 -19.45 8.48
C HIS A 199 -16.91 -20.18 8.34
N MET A 200 -16.21 -19.96 7.23
CA MET A 200 -14.92 -20.57 6.96
C MET A 200 -13.81 -19.85 7.72
N ASP A 201 -13.02 -20.59 8.50
CA ASP A 201 -11.76 -20.08 9.01
C ASP A 201 -10.85 -19.69 7.84
N TRP A 202 -10.44 -18.42 7.76
CA TRP A 202 -9.58 -17.93 6.67
C TRP A 202 -8.23 -17.40 7.18
N PRO A 203 -7.11 -17.70 6.50
CA PRO A 203 -5.80 -17.21 6.92
C PRO A 203 -5.59 -15.72 6.60
N ALA A 204 -5.19 -14.94 7.61
CA ALA A 204 -4.93 -13.51 7.46
C ALA A 204 -3.91 -13.20 6.34
N TYR A 205 -4.15 -12.12 5.59
CA TYR A 205 -3.29 -11.63 4.50
C TYR A 205 -3.01 -12.65 3.37
N SER A 206 -3.99 -13.49 3.02
CA SER A 206 -3.83 -14.54 1.99
C SER A 206 -4.68 -14.33 0.73
N PRO A 207 -4.54 -13.20 0.01
CA PRO A 207 -5.33 -12.94 -1.20
C PRO A 207 -4.96 -13.87 -2.37
N ASP A 208 -3.83 -14.57 -2.31
CA ASP A 208 -3.41 -15.54 -3.31
C ASP A 208 -4.20 -16.86 -3.25
N LEU A 209 -4.78 -17.16 -2.08
CA LEU A 209 -5.65 -18.33 -1.88
C LEU A 209 -7.10 -18.05 -2.30
N ASN A 210 -7.55 -16.79 -2.30
CA ASN A 210 -8.93 -16.45 -2.67
C ASN A 210 -9.08 -16.45 -4.21
N PRO A 211 -9.88 -17.36 -4.81
CA PRO A 211 -10.06 -17.42 -6.25
C PRO A 211 -10.75 -16.18 -6.84
N ILE A 212 -11.53 -15.44 -6.04
CA ILE A 212 -12.25 -14.25 -6.51
C ILE A 212 -11.30 -13.12 -6.93
N GLU A 213 -10.10 -13.05 -6.34
CA GLU A 213 -9.06 -12.09 -6.73
C GLU A 213 -8.61 -12.28 -8.19
N CYS A 214 -8.64 -13.51 -8.69
CA CYS A 214 -8.40 -13.81 -10.10
C CYS A 214 -9.56 -13.33 -11.00
N VAL A 215 -10.79 -13.37 -10.49
CA VAL A 215 -11.98 -12.85 -11.19
C VAL A 215 -11.91 -11.32 -11.26
N TRP A 216 -11.50 -10.65 -10.17
CA TRP A 216 -11.26 -9.20 -10.17
C TRP A 216 -10.17 -8.76 -11.15
N ASP A 217 -9.08 -9.53 -11.27
CA ASP A 217 -8.06 -9.25 -12.29
C ASP A 217 -8.60 -9.41 -13.72
N LYS A 218 -9.40 -10.45 -13.99
CA LYS A 218 -10.07 -10.65 -15.29
C LYS A 218 -11.02 -9.48 -15.59
N LEU A 219 -11.82 -9.07 -14.61
CA LEU A 219 -12.76 -7.96 -14.73
C LEU A 219 -12.01 -6.65 -15.05
N GLY A 220 -10.95 -6.34 -14.30
CA GLY A 220 -10.11 -5.17 -14.56
C GLY A 220 -9.46 -5.18 -15.96
N ARG A 221 -9.04 -6.36 -16.45
CA ARG A 221 -8.51 -6.50 -17.82
C ARG A 221 -9.56 -6.25 -18.89
N ARG A 222 -10.77 -6.78 -18.71
CA ARG A 222 -11.90 -6.57 -19.65
C ARG A 222 -12.29 -5.10 -19.73
N ILE A 223 -12.38 -4.41 -18.59
CA ILE A 223 -12.64 -2.96 -18.55
C ILE A 223 -11.55 -2.17 -19.27
N ALA A 224 -10.27 -2.51 -19.05
CA ALA A 224 -9.16 -1.84 -19.72
C ALA A 224 -9.12 -2.10 -21.25
N ALA A 225 -9.73 -3.19 -21.71
CA ALA A 225 -9.82 -3.53 -23.13
C ALA A 225 -11.04 -2.93 -23.84
N ARG A 226 -11.99 -2.34 -23.12
CA ARG A 226 -13.17 -1.71 -23.71
C ARG A 226 -12.79 -0.54 -24.62
N GLN A 227 -13.51 -0.42 -25.73
CA GLN A 227 -13.42 0.73 -26.64
C GLN A 227 -14.83 1.32 -26.86
N PRO A 228 -15.09 2.58 -26.46
CA PRO A 228 -14.19 3.48 -25.73
C PRO A 228 -13.99 3.06 -24.26
N PRO A 229 -12.86 3.45 -23.62
CA PRO A 229 -12.67 3.23 -22.19
C PRO A 229 -13.64 4.10 -21.36
N PRO A 230 -14.04 3.68 -20.15
CA PRO A 230 -14.91 4.47 -19.30
C PRO A 230 -14.27 5.83 -18.94
N ALA A 231 -14.97 6.92 -19.22
CA ALA A 231 -14.48 8.28 -18.99
C ALA A 231 -15.04 8.91 -17.70
N SER A 232 -16.12 8.34 -17.15
CA SER A 232 -16.79 8.83 -15.94
C SER A 232 -17.09 7.72 -14.92
N LEU A 233 -17.22 8.07 -13.63
CA LEU A 233 -17.48 7.09 -12.57
C LEU A 233 -18.78 6.30 -12.79
N PRO A 234 -19.88 6.92 -13.27
CA PRO A 234 -21.09 6.18 -13.64
C PRO A 234 -20.88 5.22 -14.83
N GLU A 235 -20.12 5.62 -15.85
CA GLU A 235 -19.76 4.72 -16.97
C GLU A 235 -18.92 3.55 -16.49
N LEU A 236 -17.97 3.79 -15.61
CA LEU A 236 -17.14 2.74 -15.01
C LEU A 236 -17.99 1.76 -14.21
N ARG A 237 -18.93 2.25 -13.40
CA ARG A 237 -19.88 1.41 -12.66
C ARG A 237 -20.68 0.52 -13.61
N ARG A 238 -21.32 1.10 -14.63
CA ARG A 238 -22.11 0.34 -15.61
C ARG A 238 -21.25 -0.69 -16.33
N ALA A 239 -20.05 -0.30 -16.74
CA ALA A 239 -19.14 -1.19 -17.43
C ALA A 239 -18.70 -2.39 -16.57
N LEU A 240 -18.48 -2.18 -15.28
CA LEU A 240 -18.14 -3.25 -14.33
C LEU A 240 -19.30 -4.24 -14.15
N LEU A 241 -20.54 -3.74 -14.02
CA LEU A 241 -21.73 -4.58 -13.95
C LEU A 241 -21.91 -5.40 -15.24
N ASP A 242 -21.78 -4.76 -16.41
CA ASP A 242 -21.89 -5.43 -17.70
C ASP A 242 -20.81 -6.52 -17.87
N GLU A 243 -19.54 -6.21 -17.60
CA GLU A 243 -18.45 -7.19 -17.75
C GLU A 243 -18.55 -8.33 -16.74
N TRP A 244 -19.05 -8.08 -15.53
CA TRP A 244 -19.30 -9.13 -14.56
C TRP A 244 -20.26 -10.17 -15.11
N CYS A 245 -21.40 -9.73 -15.66
CA CYS A 245 -22.36 -10.63 -16.33
C CYS A 245 -21.76 -11.35 -17.54
N ASN A 246 -20.82 -10.72 -18.24
CA ASN A 246 -20.16 -11.29 -19.43
C ASN A 246 -18.97 -12.20 -19.13
N ILE A 247 -18.55 -12.36 -17.87
CA ILE A 247 -17.59 -13.40 -17.51
C ILE A 247 -18.30 -14.75 -17.61
N PRO A 248 -17.82 -15.73 -18.40
CA PRO A 248 -18.44 -17.04 -18.45
C PRO A 248 -18.29 -17.80 -17.12
N GLN A 249 -19.34 -18.48 -16.66
CA GLN A 249 -19.35 -19.19 -15.38
C GLN A 249 -18.32 -20.34 -15.33
N ASP A 250 -18.08 -21.02 -16.44
CA ASP A 250 -17.05 -22.07 -16.56
C ASP A 250 -15.65 -21.55 -16.21
N GLN A 251 -15.36 -20.28 -16.49
CA GLN A 251 -14.08 -19.68 -16.10
C GLN A 251 -13.97 -19.45 -14.60
N ILE A 252 -15.08 -19.20 -13.91
CA ILE A 252 -15.14 -19.06 -12.45
C ILE A 252 -15.05 -20.44 -11.82
N ASP A 253 -15.79 -21.41 -12.34
CA ASP A 253 -15.78 -22.79 -11.86
C ASP A 253 -14.38 -23.40 -11.95
N ASN A 254 -13.67 -23.18 -13.06
CA ASN A 254 -12.27 -23.61 -13.21
C ASN A 254 -11.33 -22.98 -12.17
N LEU A 255 -11.62 -21.77 -11.67
CA LEU A 255 -10.83 -21.16 -10.60
C LEU A 255 -11.12 -21.83 -9.26
N ILE A 256 -12.38 -22.14 -8.95
CA ILE A 256 -12.78 -22.84 -7.73
C ILE A 256 -12.25 -24.27 -7.73
N LEU A 257 -12.37 -25.00 -8.84
CA LEU A 257 -11.82 -26.35 -8.99
C LEU A 257 -10.28 -26.40 -8.95
N SER A 258 -9.61 -25.25 -9.10
CA SER A 258 -8.15 -25.15 -8.95
C SER A 258 -7.71 -25.01 -7.49
N MET A 259 -8.63 -24.85 -6.53
CA MET A 259 -8.34 -24.65 -5.10
C MET A 259 -7.37 -25.68 -4.51
N PRO A 260 -7.54 -27.00 -4.74
CA PRO A 260 -6.57 -27.98 -4.26
C PRO A 260 -5.14 -27.60 -4.69
N ARG A 261 -4.92 -27.27 -5.97
CA ARG A 261 -3.58 -26.93 -6.49
C ARG A 261 -3.02 -25.62 -5.90
N ARG A 262 -3.88 -24.64 -5.60
CA ARG A 262 -3.47 -23.33 -5.03
C ARG A 262 -2.93 -23.48 -3.61
N SER A 263 -3.57 -24.31 -2.79
CA SER A 263 -3.11 -24.66 -1.45
C SER A 263 -1.77 -25.41 -1.46
N PHE A 264 -1.43 -26.09 -2.56
CA PHE A 264 -0.20 -26.91 -2.66
C PHE A 264 1.00 -26.25 -3.36
N ASP A 265 0.91 -25.04 -3.88
CA ASP A 265 2.03 -24.41 -4.59
C ASP A 265 3.06 -23.73 -3.66
N GLN A 266 2.73 -23.57 -2.36
CA GLN A 266 3.65 -23.12 -1.33
C GLN A 266 4.24 -24.32 -0.57
N VAL A 267 5.43 -24.79 -0.99
CA VAL A 267 6.23 -25.73 -0.18
C VAL A 267 6.92 -24.92 0.91
N SER A 268 6.61 -25.22 2.18
CA SER A 268 7.18 -24.55 3.34
C SER A 268 8.71 -24.67 3.37
N GLU A 269 9.42 -23.69 3.93
CA GLU A 269 10.87 -23.76 4.06
C GLU A 269 11.32 -24.99 4.88
N PHE A 270 10.52 -25.40 5.87
CA PHE A 270 10.70 -26.64 6.62
C PHE A 270 10.59 -27.89 5.72
N ASP A 271 9.55 -27.98 4.89
CA ASP A 271 9.38 -29.11 3.97
C ASP A 271 10.46 -29.14 2.87
N ARG A 272 10.96 -27.97 2.44
CA ARG A 272 12.13 -27.89 1.55
C ARG A 272 13.39 -28.41 2.22
N GLY A 273 13.59 -28.11 3.50
CA GLY A 273 14.68 -28.68 4.30
C GLY A 273 14.60 -30.20 4.37
N ARG A 274 13.41 -30.76 4.64
CA ARG A 274 13.18 -32.22 4.66
C ARG A 274 13.45 -32.86 3.30
N ILE A 275 12.95 -32.26 2.21
CA ILE A 275 13.20 -32.73 0.83
C ILE A 275 14.70 -32.84 0.54
N VAL A 276 15.47 -31.82 0.91
CA VAL A 276 16.93 -31.81 0.74
C VAL A 276 17.59 -32.90 1.60
N ALA A 277 17.23 -33.01 2.88
CA ALA A 277 17.80 -34.01 3.77
C ALA A 277 17.50 -35.45 3.31
N TYR A 278 16.28 -35.74 2.88
CA TYR A 278 15.94 -37.05 2.32
C TYR A 278 16.72 -37.34 1.05
N ARG A 279 16.92 -36.32 0.21
CA ARG A 279 17.73 -36.47 -0.99
C ARG A 279 19.19 -36.77 -0.65
N ASP A 280 19.76 -36.07 0.32
CA ASP A 280 21.11 -36.31 0.81
C ASP A 280 21.26 -37.68 1.51
N CYS A 281 20.16 -38.28 1.97
CA CYS A 281 20.11 -39.64 2.51
C CYS A 281 19.92 -40.71 1.43
N GLY A 282 19.79 -40.32 0.15
CA GLY A 282 19.73 -41.24 -0.98
C GLY A 282 18.34 -41.69 -1.41
N LEU A 283 17.25 -41.13 -0.84
CA LEU A 283 15.89 -41.50 -1.22
C LEU A 283 15.58 -41.08 -2.67
N CYS A 284 14.69 -41.84 -3.33
CA CYS A 284 14.25 -41.49 -4.68
C CYS A 284 13.17 -40.38 -4.64
N PHE A 285 13.05 -39.62 -5.73
CA PHE A 285 12.12 -38.48 -5.78
C PHE A 285 10.66 -38.86 -5.54
N ARG A 286 10.27 -40.09 -5.88
CA ARG A 286 8.91 -40.60 -5.65
C ARG A 286 8.66 -40.84 -4.17
N GLU A 287 9.60 -41.49 -3.47
CA GLU A 287 9.54 -41.73 -2.02
C GLU A 287 9.52 -40.41 -1.25
N ILE A 288 10.39 -39.47 -1.63
CA ILE A 288 10.42 -38.11 -1.05
C ILE A 288 9.07 -37.41 -1.27
N GLY A 289 8.49 -37.53 -2.47
CA GLY A 289 7.18 -36.99 -2.78
C GLY A 289 6.08 -37.56 -1.89
N SER A 290 6.10 -38.87 -1.63
CA SER A 290 5.16 -39.52 -0.72
C SER A 290 5.32 -39.06 0.74
N LEU A 291 6.56 -38.92 1.24
CA LEU A 291 6.84 -38.49 2.62
C LEU A 291 6.45 -37.04 2.91
N VAL A 292 6.57 -36.16 1.91
CA VAL A 292 6.29 -34.71 2.05
C VAL A 292 4.90 -34.33 1.50
N GLY A 293 4.18 -35.29 0.89
CA GLY A 293 2.88 -35.06 0.26
C GLY A 293 2.95 -34.15 -0.98
N ARG A 294 4.00 -34.28 -1.80
CA ARG A 294 4.25 -33.43 -2.98
C ARG A 294 4.50 -34.24 -4.24
N ASN A 295 4.22 -33.63 -5.40
CA ASN A 295 4.49 -34.24 -6.70
C ASN A 295 5.99 -34.46 -6.91
N GLN A 296 6.36 -35.63 -7.43
CA GLN A 296 7.74 -36.02 -7.76
C GLN A 296 8.48 -34.97 -8.60
N THR A 297 7.80 -34.33 -9.55
CA THR A 297 8.39 -33.28 -10.41
C THR A 297 8.75 -32.03 -9.61
N THR A 298 7.96 -31.68 -8.59
CA THR A 298 8.24 -30.55 -7.70
C THR A 298 9.45 -30.84 -6.82
N VAL A 299 9.51 -32.05 -6.26
CA VAL A 299 10.65 -32.54 -5.47
C VAL A 299 11.93 -32.51 -6.30
N MET A 300 11.90 -33.09 -7.51
CA MET A 300 13.03 -33.10 -8.44
C MET A 300 13.55 -31.68 -8.70
N ARG A 301 12.67 -30.72 -9.00
CA ARG A 301 13.06 -29.32 -9.25
C ARG A 301 13.69 -28.62 -8.04
N ILE A 302 13.31 -29.00 -6.83
CA ILE A 302 13.91 -28.47 -5.59
C ILE A 302 15.29 -29.09 -5.38
N CYS A 303 15.41 -30.41 -5.50
CA CYS A 303 16.67 -31.14 -5.35
C CYS A 303 17.70 -30.72 -6.40
N ASP A 304 17.32 -30.64 -7.67
CA ASP A 304 18.22 -30.24 -8.76
C ASP A 304 18.77 -28.83 -8.54
N ARG A 305 17.93 -27.92 -8.01
CA ARG A 305 18.37 -26.56 -7.70
C ARG A 305 19.30 -26.52 -6.50
N TRP A 306 18.99 -27.28 -5.45
CA TRP A 306 19.87 -27.40 -4.30
C TRP A 306 21.26 -27.89 -4.71
N MET A 307 21.33 -28.93 -5.55
CA MET A 307 22.61 -29.47 -6.05
C MET A 307 23.38 -28.46 -6.92
N GLN A 308 22.71 -27.60 -7.68
CA GLN A 308 23.35 -26.65 -8.59
C GLN A 308 23.73 -25.32 -7.94
N GLU A 309 22.89 -24.81 -7.03
CA GLU A 309 22.95 -23.42 -6.56
C GLU A 309 23.01 -23.30 -5.03
N SER A 310 22.95 -24.42 -4.30
CA SER A 310 22.85 -24.44 -2.82
C SER A 310 21.71 -23.57 -2.27
N THR A 311 20.66 -23.38 -3.08
CA THR A 311 19.44 -22.67 -2.70
C THR A 311 18.23 -23.44 -3.21
N THR A 312 17.11 -23.33 -2.49
CA THR A 312 15.82 -23.85 -2.95
C THR A 312 14.92 -22.76 -3.51
N ASP A 313 15.37 -21.50 -3.50
CA ASP A 313 14.59 -20.35 -3.96
C ASP A 313 14.29 -20.41 -5.45
N ARG A 314 13.15 -19.86 -5.87
CA ARG A 314 12.79 -19.83 -7.30
C ARG A 314 13.68 -18.81 -8.03
N ARG A 315 14.30 -19.22 -9.15
CA ARG A 315 15.00 -18.31 -10.08
C ARG A 315 14.08 -17.13 -10.44
N GLY A 316 14.62 -15.91 -10.36
CA GLY A 316 13.94 -14.73 -10.88
C GLY A 316 13.70 -14.87 -12.39
N ARG A 317 12.53 -14.48 -12.87
CA ARG A 317 12.27 -14.40 -14.32
C ARG A 317 13.26 -13.42 -14.96
N SER A 318 13.92 -13.83 -16.04
CA SER A 318 14.74 -12.93 -16.85
C SER A 318 13.88 -11.78 -17.38
N HIS A 319 14.35 -10.55 -17.19
CA HIS A 319 13.64 -9.34 -17.60
C HIS A 319 14.01 -8.96 -19.04
N PRO A 320 13.08 -8.33 -19.79
CA PRO A 320 13.41 -7.67 -21.04
C PRO A 320 14.48 -6.59 -20.82
N PRO A 321 15.38 -6.34 -21.80
CA PRO A 321 16.42 -5.33 -21.69
C PRO A 321 15.82 -3.93 -21.49
N GLN A 322 16.55 -3.09 -20.76
CA GLN A 322 16.14 -1.73 -20.47
C GLN A 322 16.22 -0.86 -21.74
N CYS A 323 15.21 0.00 -21.92
CA CYS A 323 15.14 0.98 -23.01
C CYS A 323 16.15 2.14 -22.87
N THR A 324 16.72 2.34 -21.68
CA THR A 324 17.76 3.36 -21.45
C THR A 324 19.02 2.75 -20.87
N THR A 325 20.18 3.29 -21.27
CA THR A 325 21.48 2.90 -20.75
C THR A 325 21.80 3.60 -19.43
N SER A 326 22.75 3.07 -18.64
CA SER A 326 23.18 3.71 -17.38
C SER A 326 23.73 5.13 -17.60
N ARG A 327 24.31 5.41 -18.77
CA ARG A 327 24.82 6.74 -19.14
C ARG A 327 23.68 7.72 -19.38
N GLU A 328 22.65 7.30 -20.10
CA GLU A 328 21.43 8.09 -20.30
C GLU A 328 20.71 8.38 -18.99
N ASP A 329 20.61 7.38 -18.09
CA ASP A 329 19.97 7.56 -16.78
C ASP A 329 20.69 8.65 -15.94
N LYS A 330 22.04 8.69 -15.98
CA LYS A 330 22.81 9.76 -15.33
C LYS A 330 22.57 11.13 -15.98
N GLN A 331 22.43 11.19 -17.30
CA GLN A 331 22.12 12.45 -18.01
C GLN A 331 20.71 12.94 -17.68
N ILE A 332 19.72 12.05 -17.63
CA ILE A 332 18.33 12.34 -17.25
C ILE A 332 18.28 12.98 -15.86
N VAL A 333 19.00 12.40 -14.87
CA VAL A 333 19.07 12.95 -13.51
C VAL A 333 19.74 14.31 -13.51
N ARG A 334 20.87 14.47 -14.22
CA ARG A 334 21.59 15.75 -14.30
C ARG A 334 20.69 16.87 -14.83
N MET A 335 19.98 16.63 -15.94
CA MET A 335 19.07 17.61 -16.53
C MET A 335 17.98 18.05 -15.53
N ALA A 336 17.39 17.10 -14.79
CA ALA A 336 16.34 17.37 -13.82
C ALA A 336 16.85 18.07 -12.54
N VAL A 337 18.14 17.95 -12.20
CA VAL A 337 18.74 18.64 -11.06
C VAL A 337 19.19 20.05 -11.44
N THR A 338 19.69 20.25 -12.66
CA THR A 338 20.10 21.56 -13.18
C THR A 338 18.91 22.49 -13.37
N ASP A 339 17.83 22.01 -14.00
CA ASP A 339 16.56 22.73 -14.11
C ASP A 339 15.47 21.93 -13.42
N ARG A 340 15.10 22.36 -12.20
CA ARG A 340 14.10 21.66 -11.40
C ARG A 340 12.68 21.76 -11.98
N SER A 341 12.44 22.65 -12.96
CA SER A 341 11.13 22.85 -13.61
C SER A 341 10.93 22.02 -14.88
N VAL A 342 12.00 21.40 -15.40
CA VAL A 342 11.98 20.67 -16.67
C VAL A 342 10.99 19.49 -16.64
N THR A 343 10.22 19.34 -17.72
CA THR A 343 9.22 18.28 -17.81
C THR A 343 9.84 16.96 -18.29
N SER A 344 9.20 15.85 -17.93
CA SER A 344 9.62 14.52 -18.41
C SER A 344 9.55 14.37 -19.94
N ARG A 345 8.69 15.15 -20.62
CA ARG A 345 8.61 15.16 -22.09
C ARG A 345 9.78 15.91 -22.71
N THR A 346 10.16 17.05 -22.13
CA THR A 346 11.30 17.85 -22.59
C THR A 346 12.60 17.05 -22.46
N ILE A 347 12.80 16.36 -21.34
CA ILE A 347 13.95 15.45 -21.18
C ILE A 347 13.89 14.32 -22.21
N ALA A 348 12.72 13.70 -22.42
CA ALA A 348 12.55 12.64 -23.43
C ALA A 348 12.94 13.11 -24.83
N GLN A 349 12.46 14.26 -25.27
CA GLN A 349 12.79 14.86 -26.57
C GLN A 349 14.29 15.15 -26.71
N HIS A 350 14.93 15.62 -25.64
CA HIS A 350 16.37 15.86 -25.65
C HIS A 350 17.15 14.54 -25.77
N ILE A 351 16.78 13.51 -25.01
CA ILE A 351 17.42 12.19 -25.12
C ILE A 351 17.22 11.61 -26.53
N GLU A 352 16.02 11.71 -27.09
CA GLU A 352 15.72 11.28 -28.46
C GLU A 352 16.56 12.04 -29.50
N SER A 353 16.77 13.36 -29.33
CA SER A 353 17.63 14.14 -30.24
C SER A 353 19.11 13.76 -30.19
N VAL A 354 19.60 13.27 -29.04
CA VAL A 354 21.02 12.95 -28.83
C VAL A 354 21.32 11.49 -29.17
N THR A 355 20.38 10.58 -28.89
CA THR A 355 20.59 9.13 -29.00
C THR A 355 19.85 8.50 -30.18
N HIS A 356 18.97 9.25 -30.85
CA HIS A 356 18.02 8.75 -31.86
C HIS A 356 17.15 7.58 -31.36
N HIS A 357 17.09 7.36 -30.03
CA HIS A 357 16.26 6.35 -29.40
C HIS A 357 15.01 7.01 -28.80
N SER A 358 13.83 6.58 -29.25
CA SER A 358 12.58 7.15 -28.76
C SER A 358 12.26 6.67 -27.35
N VAL A 359 12.28 7.58 -26.38
CA VAL A 359 12.00 7.28 -24.97
C VAL A 359 10.75 8.04 -24.54
N SER A 360 9.74 7.33 -24.03
CA SER A 360 8.53 8.01 -23.56
C SER A 360 8.79 8.88 -22.33
N GLY A 361 8.06 9.99 -22.18
CA GLY A 361 8.10 10.79 -20.95
C GLY A 361 7.73 10.00 -19.68
N ARG A 362 6.98 8.90 -19.81
CA ARG A 362 6.68 7.98 -18.70
C ARG A 362 7.93 7.21 -18.25
N SER A 363 8.74 6.76 -19.20
CA SER A 363 10.03 6.10 -18.95
C SER A 363 10.97 7.03 -18.19
N ILE A 364 11.10 8.28 -18.65
CA ILE A 364 11.91 9.31 -17.98
C ILE A 364 11.43 9.56 -16.54
N ARG A 365 10.11 9.71 -16.33
CA ARG A 365 9.54 9.91 -14.99
C ARG A 365 9.89 8.76 -14.05
N ARG A 366 9.83 7.52 -14.52
CA ARG A 366 10.19 6.33 -13.75
C ARG A 366 11.67 6.33 -13.36
N ARG A 367 12.58 6.73 -14.26
CA ARG A 367 14.02 6.84 -13.97
C ARG A 367 14.33 7.90 -12.92
N LEU A 368 13.67 9.06 -13.00
CA LEU A 368 13.81 10.12 -12.00
C LEU A 368 13.34 9.66 -10.63
N GLN A 369 12.20 8.94 -10.55
CA GLN A 369 11.70 8.39 -9.29
C GLN A 369 12.63 7.34 -8.68
N GLN A 370 13.18 6.45 -9.51
CA GLN A 370 14.20 5.47 -9.08
C GLN A 370 15.45 6.14 -8.50
N SER A 371 15.77 7.33 -8.99
CA SER A 371 16.90 8.14 -8.51
C SER A 371 16.52 9.04 -7.32
N GLY A 372 15.31 8.91 -6.77
CA GLY A 372 14.83 9.67 -5.61
C GLY A 372 14.31 11.08 -5.91
N LEU A 373 14.10 11.45 -7.19
CA LEU A 373 13.54 12.74 -7.59
C LEU A 373 12.03 12.65 -7.82
N SER A 374 11.26 13.43 -7.06
CA SER A 374 9.80 13.48 -7.15
C SER A 374 9.32 14.85 -7.62
N ALA A 375 8.19 14.89 -8.31
CA ALA A 375 7.53 16.15 -8.67
C ALA A 375 6.68 16.64 -7.48
N GLY A 376 6.90 17.87 -7.04
CA GLY A 376 6.12 18.51 -5.98
C GLY A 376 5.75 19.94 -6.32
N ARG A 377 4.84 20.55 -5.56
CA ARG A 377 4.55 21.98 -5.71
C ARG A 377 5.74 22.81 -5.21
N PRO A 378 6.18 23.84 -5.95
CA PRO A 378 7.17 24.79 -5.47
C PRO A 378 6.64 25.53 -4.25
N LEU A 379 7.56 25.97 -3.39
CA LEU A 379 7.22 26.96 -2.38
C LEU A 379 7.14 28.32 -3.07
N LEU A 380 6.07 29.08 -2.82
CA LEU A 380 5.96 30.45 -3.29
C LEU A 380 6.54 31.36 -2.21
N GLY A 381 7.65 32.04 -2.51
CA GLY A 381 8.38 32.87 -1.57
C GLY A 381 8.51 34.32 -2.06
N LEU A 382 8.49 35.26 -1.13
CA LEU A 382 8.85 36.66 -1.43
C LEU A 382 10.36 36.73 -1.73
N PRO A 383 10.78 37.54 -2.72
CA PRO A 383 12.20 37.76 -2.99
C PRO A 383 12.82 38.56 -1.83
N LEU A 384 13.59 37.88 -0.98
CA LEU A 384 14.27 38.50 0.16
C LEU A 384 15.73 38.80 -0.17
N THR A 385 16.18 40.03 0.10
CA THR A 385 17.60 40.39 0.09
C THR A 385 18.34 39.72 1.24
N GLN A 386 19.68 39.65 1.17
CA GLN A 386 20.48 39.09 2.27
C GLN A 386 20.25 39.85 3.59
N ASN A 387 20.12 41.19 3.53
CA ASN A 387 19.82 42.00 4.69
C ASN A 387 18.45 41.64 5.30
N HIS A 388 17.41 41.44 4.48
CA HIS A 388 16.10 40.99 4.97
C HIS A 388 16.19 39.65 5.70
N ARG A 389 17.02 38.72 5.22
CA ARG A 389 17.21 37.41 5.86
C ARG A 389 17.86 37.54 7.24
N CYS A 390 18.91 38.36 7.35
CA CYS A 390 19.60 38.61 8.62
C CYS A 390 18.66 39.26 9.65
N LEU A 391 17.96 40.33 9.25
CA LEU A 391 17.03 41.04 10.14
C LEU A 391 15.88 40.15 10.61
N ARG A 392 15.33 39.31 9.73
CA ARG A 392 14.26 38.36 10.11
C ARG A 392 14.77 37.29 11.07
N HIS A 393 15.98 36.76 10.87
CA HIS A 393 16.57 35.77 11.77
C HIS A 393 16.82 36.36 13.16
N GLN A 394 17.44 37.54 13.22
CA GLN A 394 17.70 38.26 14.46
C GLN A 394 16.39 38.52 15.24
N TRP A 395 15.36 39.03 14.55
CA TRP A 395 14.07 39.30 15.17
C TRP A 395 13.42 38.05 15.77
N CYS A 396 13.54 36.90 15.10
CA CYS A 396 13.04 35.62 15.61
C CYS A 396 13.81 35.14 16.84
N ASP A 397 15.14 35.28 16.85
CA ASP A 397 15.97 34.86 17.99
C ASP A 397 15.66 35.69 19.24
N GLU A 398 15.52 37.01 19.09
CA GLU A 398 15.18 37.94 20.19
C GLU A 398 13.84 37.61 20.86
N ARG A 399 12.86 37.09 20.10
CA ARG A 399 11.47 36.88 20.56
C ARG A 399 11.11 35.42 20.81
N ARG A 400 12.09 34.52 20.69
CA ARG A 400 11.89 33.06 20.83
C ARG A 400 11.38 32.64 22.21
N MET A 401 11.72 33.39 23.27
CA MET A 401 11.41 33.05 24.67
C MET A 401 10.23 33.86 25.27
N CYS A 402 9.72 34.89 24.60
CA CYS A 402 8.63 35.74 25.11
C CYS A 402 7.23 35.18 24.78
N VAL A 403 6.89 34.00 25.29
CA VAL A 403 5.59 33.36 24.98
C VAL A 403 4.40 34.11 25.62
N ALA A 404 4.60 34.72 26.79
CA ALA A 404 3.55 35.41 27.53
C ALA A 404 3.08 36.73 26.86
N GLU A 405 3.95 37.41 26.12
CA GLU A 405 3.66 38.71 25.49
C GLU A 405 2.75 38.59 24.26
N TRP A 406 2.71 37.43 23.58
CA TRP A 406 1.91 37.25 22.37
C TRP A 406 0.41 37.36 22.59
N ASN A 407 -0.07 37.13 23.82
CA ASN A 407 -1.48 37.28 24.16
C ASN A 407 -1.92 38.75 24.12
N GLU A 408 -0.98 39.69 24.26
CA GLU A 408 -1.24 41.13 24.26
C GLU A 408 -1.05 41.77 22.88
N VAL A 409 -0.44 41.05 21.94
CA VAL A 409 -0.17 41.57 20.60
C VAL A 409 -1.44 41.54 19.74
N VAL A 410 -1.76 42.68 19.14
CA VAL A 410 -2.74 42.82 18.07
C VAL A 410 -1.98 42.84 16.75
N PHE A 411 -2.14 41.79 15.95
CA PHE A 411 -1.60 41.72 14.60
C PHE A 411 -2.61 42.32 13.63
N THR A 412 -2.15 43.20 12.74
CA THR A 412 -3.01 43.84 11.74
C THR A 412 -2.40 43.72 10.36
N ASP A 413 -3.25 43.57 9.35
CA ASP A 413 -2.83 43.42 7.96
C ASP A 413 -3.90 43.98 7.02
N GLU A 414 -3.46 44.45 5.86
CA GLU A 414 -4.29 44.77 4.71
C GLU A 414 -4.20 43.64 3.68
N SER A 415 -5.30 42.89 3.49
CA SER A 415 -5.34 41.82 2.49
C SER A 415 -6.19 42.18 1.28
N ARG A 416 -5.68 41.88 0.09
CA ARG A 416 -6.44 41.98 -1.17
C ARG A 416 -7.03 40.62 -1.55
N ILE A 417 -8.35 40.51 -1.49
CA ILE A 417 -9.10 39.32 -1.87
C ILE A 417 -9.44 39.40 -3.37
N CYS A 418 -8.83 38.52 -4.17
CA CYS A 418 -8.99 38.49 -5.63
C CYS A 418 -9.99 37.39 -6.06
N LEU A 419 -10.76 37.64 -7.13
CA LEU A 419 -11.75 36.69 -7.67
C LEU A 419 -11.12 35.54 -8.48
N GLN A 420 -9.87 35.68 -8.94
CA GLN A 420 -9.14 34.65 -9.70
C GLN A 420 -7.75 34.43 -9.12
N HIS A 421 -7.42 33.16 -8.83
CA HIS A 421 -6.12 32.76 -8.29
C HIS A 421 -5.17 32.36 -9.43
N GLN A 422 -3.93 32.86 -9.44
CA GLN A 422 -2.88 32.24 -10.27
C GLN A 422 -2.48 30.92 -9.61
N ASP A 423 -2.82 29.79 -10.25
CA ASP A 423 -2.75 28.46 -9.64
C ASP A 423 -1.32 27.88 -9.45
N GLY A 424 -0.26 28.62 -9.79
CA GLY A 424 1.13 28.19 -9.52
C GLY A 424 1.44 26.75 -9.98
N ARG A 425 0.78 26.26 -11.04
CA ARG A 425 0.72 24.83 -11.43
C ARG A 425 2.01 24.25 -11.98
N ILE A 426 3.14 24.94 -11.85
CA ILE A 426 4.43 24.45 -12.36
C ILE A 426 5.03 23.56 -11.27
N PRO A 427 5.08 22.22 -11.45
CA PRO A 427 5.69 21.33 -10.48
C PRO A 427 7.22 21.45 -10.55
N VAL A 428 7.88 21.34 -9.40
CA VAL A 428 9.33 21.38 -9.27
C VAL A 428 9.85 20.02 -8.77
N ARG A 429 10.95 19.55 -9.35
CA ARG A 429 11.61 18.29 -9.02
C ARG A 429 12.55 18.45 -7.84
N ARG A 430 12.38 17.63 -6.80
CA ARG A 430 13.24 17.69 -5.62
C ARG A 430 13.38 16.36 -4.88
N HIS A 431 14.50 16.23 -4.16
CA HIS A 431 14.67 15.20 -3.14
C HIS A 431 13.90 15.56 -1.87
N ARG A 432 13.73 14.57 -0.98
CA ARG A 432 13.11 14.78 0.33
C ARG A 432 13.99 15.72 1.16
N GLY A 433 13.40 16.77 1.74
CA GLY A 433 14.11 17.78 2.55
C GLY A 433 14.54 19.04 1.79
N GLU A 434 14.64 19.02 0.47
CA GLU A 434 15.10 20.15 -0.35
C GLU A 434 14.06 21.28 -0.55
N ARG A 435 12.95 21.26 0.20
CA ARG A 435 11.80 22.15 -0.05
C ARG A 435 12.17 23.64 0.03
N MET A 436 13.14 24.00 0.87
CA MET A 436 13.55 25.38 1.12
C MET A 436 14.72 25.86 0.26
N LEU A 437 15.27 25.01 -0.63
CA LEU A 437 16.35 25.44 -1.54
C LEU A 437 15.84 26.51 -2.51
N ASN A 438 16.65 27.55 -2.78
CA ASN A 438 16.26 28.63 -3.71
C ASN A 438 15.88 28.09 -5.10
N SER A 439 16.53 27.02 -5.57
CA SER A 439 16.19 26.34 -6.84
C SER A 439 14.83 25.63 -6.83
N CYS A 440 14.19 25.51 -5.66
CA CYS A 440 12.88 24.91 -5.44
C CYS A 440 11.79 25.92 -5.07
N VAL A 441 12.14 27.21 -4.99
CA VAL A 441 11.25 28.33 -4.65
C VAL A 441 10.95 29.13 -5.91
N MET A 442 9.68 29.41 -6.15
CA MET A 442 9.29 30.37 -7.20
C MET A 442 8.93 31.70 -6.57
N HIS A 443 9.45 32.79 -7.12
CA HIS A 443 9.13 34.15 -6.69
C HIS A 443 7.80 34.58 -7.26
N ARG A 444 6.93 35.16 -6.42
CA ARG A 444 5.69 35.79 -6.87
C ARG A 444 5.98 37.21 -7.38
N HIS A 445 5.30 37.60 -8.46
CA HIS A 445 5.15 39.01 -8.81
C HIS A 445 4.25 39.72 -7.79
N THR A 446 4.65 40.91 -7.34
CA THR A 446 3.94 41.76 -6.36
C THR A 446 2.98 42.77 -7.01
N GLY A 447 2.62 42.57 -8.29
CA GLY A 447 1.81 43.52 -9.07
C GLY A 447 0.32 43.52 -8.68
N PRO A 448 -0.41 44.63 -8.94
CA PRO A 448 -1.81 44.76 -8.57
C PRO A 448 -2.73 43.88 -9.44
N ALA A 449 -3.40 42.92 -8.81
CA ALA A 449 -4.52 42.18 -9.40
C ALA A 449 -5.86 42.83 -8.98
N PRO A 450 -6.91 42.77 -9.82
CA PRO A 450 -8.23 43.26 -9.43
C PRO A 450 -8.80 42.45 -8.25
N GLY A 451 -9.10 43.13 -7.15
CA GLY A 451 -9.60 42.51 -5.92
C GLY A 451 -10.06 43.55 -4.90
N ILE A 452 -10.81 43.09 -3.89
CA ILE A 452 -11.30 43.92 -2.78
C ILE A 452 -10.20 44.02 -1.73
N MET A 453 -9.92 45.22 -1.25
CA MET A 453 -8.96 45.46 -0.16
C MET A 453 -9.70 45.50 1.17
N GLU A 454 -9.30 44.68 2.12
CA GLU A 454 -9.87 44.63 3.46
C GLU A 454 -8.78 44.75 4.52
N TRP A 455 -9.06 45.54 5.55
CA TRP A 455 -8.24 45.64 6.74
C TRP A 455 -8.87 44.81 7.86
N PHE A 456 -8.04 44.09 8.60
CA PHE A 456 -8.45 43.36 9.78
C PHE A 456 -7.31 43.23 10.79
N GLY A 457 -7.69 42.98 12.04
CA GLY A 457 -6.78 42.71 13.13
C GLY A 457 -7.21 41.51 13.96
N ILE A 458 -6.22 40.77 14.47
CA ILE A 458 -6.41 39.61 15.33
C ILE A 458 -5.56 39.72 16.59
N ARG A 459 -6.11 39.26 17.71
CA ARG A 459 -5.42 39.11 19.00
C ARG A 459 -5.82 37.76 19.60
N TYR A 460 -5.06 37.28 20.57
CA TYR A 460 -5.50 36.15 21.38
C TYR A 460 -6.92 36.41 21.96
N HIS A 461 -7.86 35.50 21.65
CA HIS A 461 -9.28 35.56 22.02
C HIS A 461 -10.11 36.76 21.48
N SER A 462 -9.61 37.55 20.53
CA SER A 462 -10.38 38.70 20.00
C SER A 462 -9.99 39.05 18.57
N ARG A 463 -10.88 39.76 17.88
CA ARG A 463 -10.66 40.24 16.50
C ARG A 463 -11.32 41.59 16.32
N THR A 464 -10.77 42.40 15.42
CA THR A 464 -11.39 43.66 15.03
C THR A 464 -12.56 43.41 14.07
N PRO A 465 -13.43 44.40 13.87
CA PRO A 465 -14.30 44.43 12.70
C PRO A 465 -13.46 44.44 11.41
N LEU A 466 -14.00 43.81 10.37
CA LEU A 466 -13.46 43.90 9.01
C LEU A 466 -13.81 45.26 8.42
N VAL A 467 -12.82 45.97 7.89
CA VAL A 467 -13.01 47.28 7.27
C VAL A 467 -12.65 47.20 5.80
N ARG A 468 -13.65 47.45 4.94
CA ARG A 468 -13.43 47.51 3.50
C ARG A 468 -12.75 48.83 3.14
N ILE A 469 -11.60 48.75 2.48
CA ILE A 469 -10.88 49.92 1.99
C ILE A 469 -11.27 50.16 0.52
N ALA A 470 -11.83 51.34 0.25
CA ALA A 470 -12.11 51.78 -1.11
C ALA A 470 -10.89 52.48 -1.73
N GLY A 471 -10.29 51.88 -2.77
CA GLY A 471 -9.15 52.47 -3.49
C GLY A 471 -7.81 52.27 -2.80
N SER A 472 -6.85 53.16 -3.07
CA SER A 472 -5.52 53.15 -2.43
C SER A 472 -5.54 53.83 -1.06
N LEU A 473 -4.85 53.22 -0.09
CA LEU A 473 -4.74 53.71 1.26
C LEU A 473 -3.44 54.54 1.37
N ASN A 474 -3.57 55.83 1.70
CA ASN A 474 -2.43 56.68 2.02
C ASN A 474 -2.37 56.93 3.54
N SER A 475 -1.31 57.56 4.03
CA SER A 475 -1.11 57.79 5.47
C SER A 475 -2.28 58.54 6.12
N GLN A 476 -2.80 59.58 5.47
CA GLN A 476 -3.92 60.36 6.01
C GLN A 476 -5.19 59.52 6.11
N ARG A 477 -5.52 58.77 5.05
CA ARG A 477 -6.68 57.87 5.01
C ARG A 477 -6.54 56.71 5.98
N TYR A 478 -5.32 56.18 6.17
CA TYR A 478 -5.06 55.18 7.19
C TYR A 478 -5.44 55.70 8.58
N ILE A 479 -5.04 56.93 8.91
CA ILE A 479 -5.38 57.54 10.19
C ILE A 479 -6.90 57.76 10.33
N SER A 480 -7.51 58.43 9.36
CA SER A 480 -8.91 58.87 9.46
C SER A 480 -9.94 57.75 9.24
N GLU A 481 -9.62 56.74 8.42
CA GLU A 481 -10.56 55.68 8.06
C GLU A 481 -10.35 54.38 8.86
N LEU A 482 -9.16 54.14 9.40
CA LEU A 482 -8.83 52.90 10.12
C LEU A 482 -8.33 53.15 11.54
N PHE A 483 -7.29 53.98 11.70
CA PHE A 483 -6.59 54.08 12.97
C PHE A 483 -7.46 54.73 14.06
N GLU A 484 -8.01 55.92 13.80
CA GLU A 484 -8.86 56.62 14.76
C GLU A 484 -10.21 55.92 15.00
N PRO A 485 -11.00 55.57 13.97
CA PRO A 485 -12.34 55.04 14.18
C PRO A 485 -12.37 53.56 14.55
N VAL A 486 -11.32 52.77 14.28
CA VAL A 486 -11.35 51.32 14.50
C VAL A 486 -10.24 50.86 15.43
N VAL A 487 -8.98 51.17 15.12
CA VAL A 487 -7.84 50.70 15.93
C VAL A 487 -7.87 51.31 17.33
N LEU A 488 -7.99 52.63 17.46
CA LEU A 488 -7.97 53.30 18.76
C LEU A 488 -9.17 52.90 19.62
N LEU A 489 -10.36 52.74 19.04
CA LEU A 489 -11.54 52.25 19.76
C LEU A 489 -11.31 50.82 20.27
N TYR A 490 -10.73 49.96 19.43
CA TYR A 490 -10.44 48.58 19.80
C TYR A 490 -9.36 48.49 20.91
N LEU A 491 -8.27 49.25 20.78
CA LEU A 491 -7.17 49.25 21.75
C LEU A 491 -7.57 49.84 23.11
N LYS A 492 -8.43 50.88 23.13
CA LYS A 492 -8.97 51.46 24.38
C LYS A 492 -9.79 50.46 25.20
N GLY A 493 -10.34 49.43 24.56
CA GLY A 493 -11.06 48.35 25.24
C GLY A 493 -10.16 47.30 25.90
N LEU A 494 -8.83 47.41 25.76
CA LEU A 494 -7.86 46.43 26.26
C LEU A 494 -7.02 47.02 27.40
N ALA A 495 -6.80 46.24 28.46
CA ALA A 495 -5.99 46.66 29.62
C ALA A 495 -4.51 46.83 29.28
N THR A 496 -3.98 45.94 28.43
CA THR A 496 -2.60 45.96 27.89
C THR A 496 -2.65 45.52 26.43
N SER A 497 -1.98 46.26 25.55
CA SER A 497 -1.91 45.93 24.13
C SER A 497 -0.62 46.38 23.47
N ILE A 498 -0.07 45.52 22.63
CA ILE A 498 1.05 45.82 21.73
C ILE A 498 0.49 45.81 20.32
N PHE A 499 0.58 46.95 19.62
CA PHE A 499 0.06 47.05 18.26
C PHE A 499 1.15 46.70 17.24
N GLN A 500 0.89 45.70 16.42
CA GLN A 500 1.73 45.35 15.28
C GLN A 500 1.00 45.66 13.97
N HIS A 501 1.71 46.34 13.09
CA HIS A 501 1.31 46.61 11.71
C HIS A 501 2.53 46.54 10.80
N ASP A 502 2.29 46.47 9.50
CA ASP A 502 3.36 46.43 8.51
C ASP A 502 4.03 47.81 8.36
N ARG A 503 5.34 47.77 8.11
CA ARG A 503 6.13 48.96 7.71
C ARG A 503 6.03 49.16 6.20
N ALA A 504 4.80 49.34 5.73
CA ALA A 504 4.45 49.46 4.30
C ALA A 504 4.99 50.75 3.66
#